data_AF-A0A1C6ASG1-F1
#
_entry.id   AF-A0A1C6ASG1-F1
#
_cell.length_a   1.000
_cell.length_b   1.000
_cell.length_c   1.000
_cell.angle_alpha   90.00
_cell.angle_beta   90.00
_cell.angle_gamma   90.00
#
_symmetry.space_group_name_H-M   'P 1'
#
loop_
_entity.id
_entity.type
_entity.pdbx_description
1 polymer ?
#
loop_
_entity_poly.entity_id
_entity_poly.type
_entity_poly.pdbx_seq_one_letter_code
_entity_poly.pdbx_strand_id
1 'polypeptide(L)'
;MKIGAHTRGMNKISIGICLSGNFDIEFPRREQVISLKKLCTFFLKKYNISIERVIGHREVENSKKSCPGKNFDMEQFRKRLI
;
A
#
# COMPACT_ATOMS: atom_id res chain seq x y z
N MET A 1 -3.27 1.37 -21.32
CA MET A 1 -3.37 1.27 -19.83
C MET A 1 -4.55 2.10 -19.37
N LYS A 2 -5.28 1.67 -18.34
CA LYS A 2 -6.39 2.45 -17.75
C LYS A 2 -5.91 3.15 -16.48
N ILE A 3 -6.36 4.38 -16.26
CA ILE A 3 -6.05 5.18 -15.07
C ILE A 3 -7.09 4.87 -13.98
N GLY A 4 -6.64 4.59 -12.76
CA GLY A 4 -7.50 4.33 -11.60
C GLY A 4 -7.97 5.61 -10.90
N ALA A 5 -8.77 5.44 -9.84
CA ALA A 5 -9.31 6.53 -9.01
C ALA A 5 -9.16 6.22 -7.51
N HIS A 6 -7.92 5.99 -7.06
CA HIS A 6 -7.62 5.56 -5.68
C HIS A 6 -7.06 6.68 -4.78
N THR A 7 -6.30 7.62 -5.35
CA THR A 7 -5.62 8.68 -4.58
C THR A 7 -5.49 9.94 -5.42
N ARG A 8 -6.11 11.02 -4.95
CA ARG A 8 -6.05 12.34 -5.61
C ARG A 8 -4.59 12.77 -5.78
N GLY A 9 -4.21 13.20 -6.97
CA GLY A 9 -2.83 13.60 -7.30
C GLY A 9 -1.90 12.45 -7.67
N MET A 10 -2.20 11.20 -7.29
CA MET A 10 -1.30 10.05 -7.51
C MET A 10 -1.80 9.05 -8.55
N ASN A 11 -3.08 9.13 -8.97
CA ASN A 11 -3.73 8.16 -9.87
C ASN A 11 -2.98 7.87 -11.19
N LYS A 12 -2.21 8.83 -11.72
CA LYS A 12 -1.49 8.71 -13.00
C LYS A 12 -0.06 8.18 -12.86
N ILE A 13 0.50 8.18 -11.65
CA ILE A 13 1.92 7.94 -11.38
C ILE A 13 2.16 6.84 -10.34
N SER A 14 1.13 6.09 -9.96
CA SER A 14 1.22 5.07 -8.92
C SER A 14 0.28 3.89 -9.19
N ILE A 15 0.51 2.79 -8.46
CA ILE A 15 -0.33 1.60 -8.48
C ILE A 15 -1.07 1.55 -7.15
N GLY A 16 -2.40 1.69 -7.17
CA GLY A 16 -3.24 1.53 -5.99
C GLY A 16 -3.53 0.06 -5.70
N ILE A 17 -3.13 -0.42 -4.52
CA ILE A 17 -3.49 -1.76 -4.02
C ILE A 17 -4.41 -1.59 -2.81
N CYS A 18 -5.62 -2.13 -2.90
CA CYS A 18 -6.58 -2.14 -1.78
C CYS A 18 -6.54 -3.51 -1.08
N LEU A 19 -6.34 -3.51 0.23
CA LEU A 19 -6.48 -4.69 1.07
C LEU A 19 -7.84 -4.63 1.75
N SER A 20 -8.70 -5.63 1.51
CA SER A 20 -10.08 -5.63 2.00
C SER A 20 -10.14 -5.75 3.53
N GLY A 21 -10.81 -4.80 4.18
CA GLY A 21 -11.01 -4.76 5.63
C GLY A 21 -11.08 -3.33 6.16
N ASN A 22 -11.45 -3.19 7.43
CA ASN A 22 -11.36 -1.94 8.16
C ASN A 22 -10.28 -2.04 9.23
N PHE A 23 -9.04 -1.76 8.84
CA PHE A 23 -7.89 -1.86 9.76
C PHE A 23 -7.75 -0.68 10.72
N ASP A 24 -8.74 0.21 10.80
CA ASP A 24 -8.90 1.08 11.98
C ASP A 24 -9.56 0.33 13.17
N ILE A 25 -10.19 -0.82 12.92
CA ILE A 25 -10.89 -1.64 13.91
C ILE A 25 -10.20 -3.00 14.07
N GLU A 26 -9.93 -3.70 12.96
CA GLU A 26 -9.37 -5.05 12.96
C GLU A 26 -7.89 -5.08 12.54
N PHE A 27 -7.24 -6.23 12.65
CA PHE A 27 -5.90 -6.46 12.11
C PHE A 27 -5.99 -7.20 10.77
N PRO A 28 -5.10 -6.90 9.80
CA PRO A 28 -5.04 -7.66 8.56
C PRO A 28 -4.68 -9.12 8.85
N ARG A 29 -5.36 -10.05 8.19
CA ARG A 29 -5.06 -11.48 8.32
C ARG A 29 -3.66 -11.79 7.78
N ARG A 30 -3.01 -12.79 8.34
CA ARG A 30 -1.64 -13.18 7.94
C ARG A 30 -1.55 -13.46 6.44
N GLU A 31 -2.55 -14.13 5.88
CA GLU A 31 -2.66 -14.52 4.47
C GLU A 31 -2.79 -13.30 3.56
N GLN A 32 -3.52 -12.27 4.02
CA GLN A 32 -3.65 -10.99 3.32
C GLN A 32 -2.29 -10.29 3.23
N VAL A 33 -1.54 -10.24 4.33
CA VAL A 33 -0.23 -9.58 4.34
C VAL A 33 0.82 -10.37 3.52
N ILE A 34 0.76 -11.71 3.53
CA ILE A 34 1.61 -12.55 2.67
C ILE A 34 1.31 -12.28 1.19
N SER A 35 0.03 -12.24 0.81
CA SER A 35 -0.39 -11.97 -0.57
C SER A 35 0.01 -10.56 -1.00
N LEU A 36 -0.17 -9.58 -0.12
CA LEU A 36 0.24 -8.20 -0.36
C LEU A 36 1.77 -8.10 -0.54
N LYS A 37 2.57 -8.75 0.32
CA LYS A 37 4.04 -8.83 0.15
C LYS A 37 4.40 -9.36 -1.24
N LYS A 38 3.83 -10.50 -1.65
CA LYS A 38 4.11 -11.10 -2.97
C LYS A 38 3.79 -10.14 -4.11
N LEU A 39 2.63 -9.48 -4.06
CA LEU A 39 2.21 -8.54 -5.09
C LEU A 39 3.09 -7.27 -5.15
N CYS A 40 3.41 -6.69 -3.99
CA CYS A 40 4.31 -5.55 -3.90
C CYS A 40 5.71 -5.90 -4.42
N THR A 41 6.30 -7.02 -3.97
CA THR A 41 7.62 -7.48 -4.46
C THR A 41 7.62 -7.69 -5.97
N PHE A 42 6.54 -8.22 -6.56
CA PHE A 42 6.41 -8.36 -8.00
C PHE A 42 6.50 -7.00 -8.72
N PHE A 43 5.74 -6.00 -8.27
CA PHE A 43 5.75 -4.68 -8.90
C PHE A 43 7.05 -3.89 -8.66
N LEU A 44 7.64 -4.01 -7.47
CA LEU A 44 8.95 -3.43 -7.17
C LEU A 44 10.00 -3.90 -8.17
N LYS A 45 10.08 -5.22 -8.40
CA LYS A 45 11.01 -5.83 -9.37
C LYS A 45 10.66 -5.47 -10.81
N LYS A 46 9.38 -5.57 -11.19
CA LYS A 46 8.93 -5.36 -12.57
C LYS A 46 9.17 -3.93 -13.07
N TYR A 47 9.03 -2.95 -12.18
CA TYR A 47 9.13 -1.52 -12.55
C TYR A 47 10.33 -0.81 -11.93
N ASN A 48 11.25 -1.57 -11.31
CA ASN A 48 12.44 -1.04 -10.63
C ASN A 48 12.10 0.09 -9.64
N ILE A 49 11.07 -0.14 -8.81
CA ILE A 49 10.60 0.81 -7.80
C ILE A 49 11.33 0.49 -6.48
N SER A 50 11.75 1.53 -5.75
CA SER A 50 12.38 1.35 -4.43
C SER A 50 11.33 1.05 -3.34
N ILE A 51 11.74 0.35 -2.26
CA ILE A 51 10.83 -0.07 -1.18
C ILE A 51 10.17 1.12 -0.47
N GLU A 52 10.87 2.23 -0.40
CA GLU A 52 10.50 3.51 0.22
C GLU A 52 9.34 4.17 -0.51
N ARG A 53 9.13 3.82 -1.78
CA ARG A 53 7.97 4.25 -2.59
C ARG A 53 6.72 3.42 -2.30
N VAL A 54 6.79 2.39 -1.45
CA VAL A 54 5.61 1.68 -0.94
C VAL A 54 5.06 2.44 0.25
N ILE A 55 4.07 3.28 -0.04
CA ILE A 55 3.46 4.19 0.93
C ILE A 55 1.99 3.86 1.15
N GLY A 56 1.50 4.10 2.37
CA GLY A 56 0.10 4.06 2.71
C GLY A 56 -0.62 5.30 2.18
N HIS A 57 -1.93 5.22 1.95
CA HIS A 57 -2.71 6.37 1.45
C HIS A 57 -2.61 7.59 2.38
N ARG A 58 -2.47 7.40 3.69
CA ARG A 58 -2.21 8.45 4.68
C ARG A 58 -0.83 9.12 4.57
N GLU A 59 0.15 8.46 3.98
CA GLU A 59 1.52 8.97 3.83
C GLU A 59 1.69 9.83 2.57
N VAL A 60 0.64 9.95 1.74
CA VAL A 60 0.62 10.84 0.58
C VAL A 60 0.50 12.28 1.05
N GLU A 61 1.26 13.18 0.43
CA GLU A 61 1.23 14.61 0.77
C GLU A 61 -0.20 15.17 0.74
N ASN A 62 -0.55 15.96 1.77
CA ASN A 62 -1.89 16.53 1.98
C ASN A 62 -3.02 15.50 2.19
N SER A 63 -2.71 14.22 2.41
CA SER A 63 -3.71 13.21 2.74
C SER A 63 -4.22 13.37 4.17
N LYS A 64 -5.56 13.38 4.33
CA LYS A 64 -6.25 13.36 5.63
C LYS A 64 -6.89 12.00 5.93
N LYS A 65 -6.50 10.96 5.19
CA LYS A 65 -7.11 9.63 5.28
C LYS A 65 -6.46 8.82 6.40
N SER A 66 -7.24 7.99 7.08
CA SER A 66 -6.69 6.97 8.00
C SER A 66 -6.13 5.76 7.26
N CYS A 67 -6.54 5.51 6.01
CA CYS A 67 -6.12 4.38 5.18
C CYS A 67 -4.57 4.26 5.06
N PRO A 68 -3.96 3.06 5.21
CA PRO A 68 -4.57 1.74 5.25
C PRO A 68 -5.12 1.29 6.62
N GLY A 69 -5.34 2.20 7.57
CA GLY A 69 -5.92 1.89 8.87
C GLY A 69 -4.88 1.81 9.98
N LYS A 70 -5.22 2.23 11.20
CA LYS A 70 -4.28 2.42 12.32
C LYS A 70 -3.54 1.14 12.72
N ASN A 71 -4.14 -0.02 12.50
CA ASN A 71 -3.58 -1.33 12.82
C ASN A 71 -2.71 -1.90 11.69
N PHE A 72 -2.44 -1.13 10.63
CA PHE A 72 -1.52 -1.51 9.55
C PHE A 72 -0.22 -0.71 9.66
N ASP A 73 0.85 -1.34 10.16
CA ASP A 73 2.16 -0.70 10.26
C ASP A 73 2.88 -0.70 8.91
N MET A 74 2.98 0.48 8.29
CA MET A 74 3.64 0.66 7.00
C MET A 74 5.16 0.52 7.08
N GLU A 75 5.78 0.90 8.19
CA GLU A 75 7.22 0.77 8.37
C GLU A 75 7.60 -0.70 8.54
N GLN A 76 6.88 -1.42 9.39
CA GLN A 76 7.06 -2.86 9.54
C GLN A 76 6.78 -3.59 8.21
N PHE A 77 5.74 -3.18 7.48
CA PHE A 77 5.47 -3.77 6.17
C PHE A 77 6.61 -3.55 5.17
N ARG A 78 7.18 -2.34 5.09
CA ARG A 78 8.36 -2.05 4.24
C ARG A 78 9.57 -2.91 4.63
N LYS A 79 9.87 -3.08 5.92
CA LYS A 79 10.94 -3.97 6.40
C LYS A 79 10.75 -5.42 5.94
N ARG A 80 9.50 -5.86 5.77
CA ARG A 80 9.18 -7.20 5.26
C ARG A 80 9.34 -7.35 3.76
N LEU A 81 9.58 -6.29 2.99
CA LEU A 81 9.76 -6.35 1.52
C LEU A 81 11.21 -6.64 1.10
N ILE A 82 12.13 -6.63 2.08
CA ILE A 82 13.52 -7.11 1.96
C ILE A 82 13.53 -8.64 1.79
#